data_AF-A0A2T9ZB21-F1
#
_entry.id   AF-A0A2T9ZB21-F1
#
_cell.length_a   1.000
_cell.length_b   1.000
_cell.length_c   1.000
_cell.angle_alpha   90.00
_cell.angle_beta   90.00
_cell.angle_gamma   90.00
#
_symmetry.space_group_name_H-M   'P 1'
#
loop_
_entity.id
_entity.type
_entity.pdbx_description
1 polymer ?
#
loop_
_entity_poly.entity_id
_entity_poly.type
_entity_poly.pdbx_seq_one_letter_code
_entity_poly.pdbx_strand_id
1 'polypeptide(L)'
;MDRLNTSIPSVRSYPTLQGQKKNSIESKSPHFFDFPDKTRDKNKMKIGICAMEHKARSRPMQNILDRLASLDKYTIVIFGDKTIQNEEPENWPRCQLLIAFFSTDFPMAKAYTYIKLYKPFLLNSILLQYLLFDRRVTLCLLDKIGVDTPERLIAQRDSGPQVFKPAEDFILKKYKFSLSEVLAEKSKSIEMVDRDTIRIDGKEMVKPFVEKPVASEDHNIYIYYHSSQGGGVRKLFRKIGNRSSQFYPDLYEIRTEGSFIYEKFYDANDSVDVKIYTLGSNYSYAETRKSPVIDGIVLRNSAGKEVRFVTKLNKKEQKFASLITSAFSQRICGFDMLRVGNRSMVIDINGWSFVKGNDEYYSRAAKYLDSCFTKYAHSRWVSSFVNVTENLSLESDYKNRWVLKGYFSVCRHADRTPKQKAKWSLFSSELVSFLPDPKSEVVLRKHSELVDFMSAVNRSIETIDKKIFLPDLESIRDTLEKKMHFRGTKVQLKPKFDKEKKTITEIQVVVKWGGE
;
A
#
# COMPACT_ATOMS: atom_id res chain seq x y z
N MET A 1 -17.68 79.22 -37.45
CA MET A 1 -18.21 80.39 -36.73
C MET A 1 -18.64 79.94 -35.36
N ASP A 2 -18.20 80.70 -34.37
CA ASP A 2 -18.28 80.47 -32.93
C ASP A 2 -19.67 80.15 -32.40
N ARG A 3 -19.75 79.36 -31.32
CA ARG A 3 -20.04 79.89 -29.96
C ARG A 3 -20.20 78.77 -28.92
N LEU A 4 -19.54 79.00 -27.79
CA LEU A 4 -19.79 78.40 -26.48
C LEU A 4 -21.23 78.68 -26.01
N ASN A 5 -21.86 77.73 -25.32
CA ASN A 5 -22.50 78.01 -24.04
C ASN A 5 -22.81 76.75 -23.23
N THR A 6 -22.55 76.88 -21.94
CA THR A 6 -22.69 75.93 -20.83
C THR A 6 -24.13 75.83 -20.34
N SER A 7 -24.55 74.67 -19.84
CA SER A 7 -25.47 74.56 -18.69
C SER A 7 -25.61 73.11 -18.20
N ILE A 8 -25.66 73.00 -16.87
CA ILE A 8 -25.71 71.80 -16.02
C ILE A 8 -27.15 71.27 -15.93
N PRO A 9 -27.37 69.94 -15.80
CA PRO A 9 -28.64 69.43 -15.30
C PRO A 9 -28.57 68.71 -13.93
N SER A 10 -29.58 69.09 -13.14
CA SER A 10 -30.25 68.55 -11.95
C SER A 10 -30.09 67.10 -11.49
N VAL A 11 -30.15 67.01 -10.15
CA VAL A 11 -30.42 65.89 -9.23
C VAL A 11 -31.61 64.99 -9.62
N ARG A 12 -31.44 63.67 -9.49
CA ARG A 12 -32.51 62.72 -9.09
C ARG A 12 -31.96 61.49 -8.35
N SER A 13 -32.74 61.05 -7.37
CA SER A 13 -32.51 60.05 -6.34
C SER A 13 -32.66 58.59 -6.80
N TYR A 14 -32.05 57.70 -6.02
CA TYR A 14 -31.84 56.25 -6.20
C TYR A 14 -33.11 55.39 -6.35
N PRO A 15 -32.96 54.21 -6.99
CA PRO A 15 -33.43 52.98 -6.36
C PRO A 15 -32.46 51.77 -6.44
N THR A 16 -32.49 51.03 -5.33
CA THR A 16 -32.22 49.61 -5.03
C THR A 16 -31.76 48.66 -6.15
N LEU A 17 -30.63 47.97 -5.92
CA LEU A 17 -30.15 46.84 -6.73
C LEU A 17 -30.44 45.50 -6.03
N GLN A 18 -31.38 44.72 -6.58
CA GLN A 18 -31.38 43.26 -6.51
C GLN A 18 -30.92 42.69 -7.86
N GLY A 19 -30.22 41.56 -7.79
CA GLY A 19 -29.30 41.09 -8.81
C GLY A 19 -29.91 40.44 -10.05
N GLN A 20 -29.08 40.34 -11.10
CA GLN A 20 -28.72 39.07 -11.74
C GLN A 20 -27.60 39.26 -12.78
N LYS A 21 -26.67 38.30 -12.74
CA LYS A 21 -25.91 37.68 -13.85
C LYS A 21 -25.10 38.56 -14.82
N LYS A 22 -23.78 38.37 -14.78
CA LYS A 22 -22.91 38.43 -15.97
C LYS A 22 -22.10 37.15 -16.09
N ASN A 23 -22.20 36.52 -17.26
CA ASN A 23 -21.20 35.62 -17.81
C ASN A 23 -19.97 36.45 -18.19
N SER A 24 -18.77 35.96 -17.89
CA SER A 24 -17.55 36.34 -18.61
C SER A 24 -16.54 35.19 -18.59
N ILE A 25 -16.09 34.83 -19.78
CA ILE A 25 -15.08 33.83 -20.07
C ILE A 25 -13.69 34.37 -19.67
N GLU A 26 -12.97 33.49 -18.98
CA GLU A 26 -11.54 33.35 -18.72
C GLU A 26 -10.56 34.45 -19.17
N SER A 27 -9.84 35.00 -18.18
CA SER A 27 -8.43 35.40 -18.31
C SER A 27 -7.63 34.76 -17.18
N LYS A 28 -6.65 33.92 -17.53
CA LYS A 28 -5.78 33.17 -16.64
C LYS A 28 -4.81 34.08 -15.86
N SER A 29 -4.80 33.96 -14.53
CA SER A 29 -3.59 34.00 -13.70
C SER A 29 -3.85 33.47 -12.28
N PRO A 30 -2.84 32.86 -11.63
CA PRO A 30 -2.99 31.65 -10.83
C PRO A 30 -3.33 31.90 -9.36
N HIS A 31 -4.13 30.97 -8.84
CA HIS A 31 -4.68 30.86 -7.49
C HIS A 31 -3.64 31.06 -6.37
N PHE A 32 -3.93 32.02 -5.49
CA PHE A 32 -3.34 32.16 -4.16
C PHE A 32 -4.26 31.39 -3.19
N PHE A 33 -3.79 30.23 -2.72
CA PHE A 33 -4.32 29.43 -1.59
C PHE A 33 -5.74 28.87 -1.69
N ASP A 34 -5.90 27.76 -2.42
CA ASP A 34 -6.84 26.72 -1.99
C ASP A 34 -6.22 25.99 -0.79
N PHE A 35 -6.80 26.20 0.40
CA PHE A 35 -6.49 25.36 1.55
C PHE A 35 -6.99 23.94 1.27
N PRO A 36 -6.13 22.91 1.37
CA PRO A 36 -6.58 21.54 1.14
C PRO A 36 -7.62 21.17 2.19
N ASP A 37 -8.77 20.70 1.70
CA ASP A 37 -9.87 20.16 2.50
C ASP A 37 -9.32 19.22 3.60
N LYS A 38 -9.48 19.66 4.85
CA LYS A 38 -9.06 18.91 6.04
C LYS A 38 -10.18 17.95 6.43
N THR A 39 -10.42 16.91 5.63
CA THR A 39 -11.37 15.86 6.00
C THR A 39 -10.76 14.44 5.86
N ARG A 40 -10.39 13.89 7.03
CA ARG A 40 -10.36 12.47 7.45
C ARG A 40 -9.40 11.40 6.91
N ASP A 41 -8.65 11.54 5.82
CA ASP A 41 -7.99 10.34 5.22
C ASP A 41 -6.46 10.15 5.44
N LYS A 42 -5.79 10.97 6.26
CA LYS A 42 -4.30 10.94 6.36
C LYS A 42 -3.70 9.80 7.18
N ASN A 43 -4.49 9.05 7.96
CA ASN A 43 -3.96 8.02 8.87
C ASN A 43 -4.29 6.56 8.46
N LYS A 44 -5.06 6.34 7.39
CA LYS A 44 -5.42 4.98 6.96
C LYS A 44 -4.34 4.38 6.08
N MET A 45 -4.04 3.09 6.29
CA MET A 45 -3.11 2.36 5.42
C MET A 45 -3.81 1.94 4.12
N LYS A 46 -3.14 2.10 2.99
CA LYS A 46 -3.67 1.69 1.69
C LYS A 46 -3.39 0.21 1.44
N ILE A 47 -4.46 -0.56 1.21
CA ILE A 47 -4.40 -1.95 0.73
C ILE A 47 -4.61 -1.94 -0.79
N GLY A 48 -3.56 -2.22 -1.54
CA GLY A 48 -3.63 -2.43 -2.98
C GLY A 48 -4.05 -3.87 -3.30
N ILE A 49 -5.08 -4.05 -4.13
CA ILE A 49 -5.48 -5.33 -4.69
C ILE A 49 -5.06 -5.36 -6.15
N CYS A 50 -3.98 -6.07 -6.45
CA CYS A 50 -3.41 -6.20 -7.78
C CYS A 50 -3.59 -7.63 -8.29
N ALA A 51 -4.75 -7.87 -8.89
CA ALA A 51 -5.14 -9.13 -9.51
C ALA A 51 -6.17 -8.82 -10.60
N MET A 52 -6.39 -9.76 -11.52
CA MET A 52 -7.42 -9.60 -12.55
C MET A 52 -8.78 -9.29 -11.92
N GLU A 53 -9.56 -8.42 -12.56
CA GLU A 53 -10.75 -7.80 -11.96
C GLU A 53 -11.80 -8.83 -11.55
N HIS A 54 -11.99 -9.88 -12.37
CA HIS A 54 -12.89 -10.99 -12.05
C HIS A 54 -12.50 -11.76 -10.76
N LYS A 55 -11.22 -11.71 -10.36
CA LYS A 55 -10.73 -12.24 -9.08
C LYS A 55 -10.81 -11.19 -7.97
N ALA A 56 -10.35 -9.97 -8.23
CA ALA A 56 -10.35 -8.86 -7.28
C ALA A 56 -11.76 -8.47 -6.81
N ARG A 57 -12.77 -8.66 -7.67
CA ARG A 57 -14.18 -8.43 -7.37
C ARG A 57 -14.99 -9.71 -7.15
N SER A 58 -14.34 -10.85 -6.98
CA SER A 58 -15.05 -12.10 -6.68
C SER A 58 -15.83 -11.99 -5.35
N ARG A 59 -16.98 -12.65 -5.23
CA ARG A 59 -17.81 -12.64 -4.00
C ARG A 59 -17.02 -12.94 -2.72
N PRO A 60 -16.12 -13.95 -2.68
CA PRO A 60 -15.27 -14.19 -1.51
C PRO A 60 -14.34 -13.01 -1.20
N MET A 61 -13.73 -12.41 -2.22
CA MET A 61 -12.84 -11.26 -2.06
C MET A 61 -13.61 -10.06 -1.51
N GLN A 62 -14.73 -9.67 -2.13
CA GLN A 62 -15.55 -8.55 -1.66
C GLN A 62 -15.96 -8.73 -0.20
N ASN A 63 -16.43 -9.93 0.18
CA ASN A 63 -16.81 -10.23 1.57
C ASN A 63 -15.68 -9.98 2.58
N ILE A 64 -14.44 -10.31 2.21
CA ILE A 64 -13.26 -10.10 3.07
C ILE A 64 -12.85 -8.63 3.07
N LEU A 65 -12.86 -7.97 1.90
CA LEU A 65 -12.51 -6.56 1.74
C LEU A 65 -13.50 -5.64 2.46
N ASP A 66 -14.80 -5.91 2.39
CA ASP A 66 -15.84 -5.13 3.09
C ASP A 66 -15.64 -5.18 4.61
N ARG A 67 -15.30 -6.36 5.13
CA ARG A 67 -14.95 -6.54 6.55
C ARG A 67 -13.70 -5.75 6.94
N LEU A 68 -12.67 -5.74 6.09
CA LEU A 68 -11.47 -4.92 6.33
C LEU A 68 -11.78 -3.42 6.26
N ALA A 69 -12.57 -2.98 5.28
CA ALA A 69 -12.99 -1.59 5.13
C ALA A 69 -13.79 -1.11 6.35
N SER A 70 -14.63 -1.98 6.93
CA SER A 70 -15.43 -1.66 8.12
C SER A 70 -14.61 -1.36 9.38
N LEU A 71 -13.32 -1.73 9.41
CA LEU A 71 -12.43 -1.44 10.53
C LEU A 71 -11.99 0.04 10.59
N ASP A 72 -12.26 0.82 9.54
CA ASP A 72 -11.87 2.23 9.41
C ASP A 72 -10.34 2.50 9.52
N LYS A 73 -9.51 1.46 9.47
CA LYS A 73 -8.03 1.54 9.47
C LYS A 73 -7.44 1.60 8.06
N TYR A 74 -8.20 1.15 7.07
CA TYR A 74 -7.71 0.83 5.74
C TYR A 74 -8.47 1.56 4.64
N THR A 75 -7.73 1.97 3.61
CA THR A 75 -8.29 2.43 2.34
C THR A 75 -7.98 1.37 1.28
N ILE A 76 -9.01 0.78 0.68
CA ILE A 76 -8.85 -0.31 -0.29
C ILE A 76 -8.80 0.27 -1.70
N VAL A 77 -7.78 -0.10 -2.46
CA VAL A 77 -7.56 0.35 -3.84
C VAL A 77 -7.41 -0.88 -4.74
N ILE A 78 -8.37 -1.09 -5.63
CA ILE A 78 -8.30 -2.17 -6.64
C ILE A 78 -7.59 -1.62 -7.88
N PHE A 79 -6.56 -2.32 -8.35
CA PHE A 79 -5.87 -1.94 -9.58
C PHE A 79 -6.67 -2.55 -10.73
N GLY A 80 -7.30 -1.69 -11.55
CA GLY A 80 -8.14 -2.17 -12.65
C GLY A 80 -7.34 -2.88 -13.74
N ASP A 81 -8.01 -3.74 -14.52
CA ASP A 81 -7.37 -4.52 -15.58
C ASP A 81 -6.64 -3.63 -16.60
N LYS A 82 -7.25 -2.51 -17.01
CA LYS A 82 -6.62 -1.52 -17.89
C LYS A 82 -5.30 -0.99 -17.31
N THR A 83 -5.27 -0.69 -16.02
CA THR A 83 -4.06 -0.18 -15.35
C THR A 83 -2.98 -1.24 -15.30
N ILE A 84 -3.28 -2.45 -14.81
CA ILE A 84 -2.25 -3.50 -14.68
C ILE A 84 -1.74 -3.97 -16.05
N GLN A 85 -2.59 -4.05 -17.06
CA GLN A 85 -2.22 -4.51 -18.40
C GLN A 85 -1.54 -3.42 -19.22
N ASN A 86 -2.09 -2.20 -19.27
CA ASN A 86 -1.69 -1.20 -20.26
C ASN A 86 -0.76 -0.11 -19.73
N GLU A 87 -0.76 0.16 -18.43
CA GLU A 87 0.06 1.23 -17.85
C GLU A 87 1.35 0.69 -17.24
N GLU A 88 2.44 1.43 -17.32
CA GLU A 88 3.70 1.04 -16.66
C GLU A 88 3.57 1.02 -15.12
N PRO A 89 4.30 0.11 -14.42
CA PRO A 89 4.26 -0.04 -12.96
C PRO A 89 4.42 1.26 -12.17
N GLU A 90 5.14 2.24 -12.71
CA GLU A 90 5.40 3.55 -12.12
C GLU A 90 4.12 4.38 -11.94
N ASN A 91 3.12 4.12 -12.79
CA ASN A 91 1.84 4.83 -12.81
C ASN A 91 0.75 4.12 -12.01
N TRP A 92 1.02 2.90 -11.52
CA TRP A 92 0.05 2.15 -10.73
C TRP A 92 -0.20 2.82 -9.36
N PRO A 93 -1.39 2.60 -8.76
CA PRO A 93 -1.72 3.22 -7.49
C PRO A 93 -0.75 2.81 -6.36
N ARG A 94 -0.27 3.79 -5.59
CA ARG A 94 0.61 3.53 -4.44
C ARG A 94 -0.15 2.90 -3.26
N CYS A 95 0.46 1.90 -2.65
CA CYS A 95 -0.06 1.25 -1.44
C CYS A 95 1.08 0.81 -0.49
N GLN A 96 0.79 0.73 0.81
CA GLN A 96 1.72 0.18 1.81
C GLN A 96 1.58 -1.34 1.94
N LEU A 97 0.39 -1.86 1.70
CA LEU A 97 0.03 -3.27 1.82
C LEU A 97 -0.43 -3.74 0.44
N LEU A 98 0.14 -4.80 -0.09
CA LEU A 98 -0.21 -5.33 -1.41
C LEU A 98 -0.68 -6.78 -1.30
N ILE A 99 -1.90 -7.02 -1.81
CA ILE A 99 -2.41 -8.34 -2.14
C ILE A 99 -2.32 -8.47 -3.65
N ALA A 100 -1.44 -9.34 -4.12
CA ALA A 100 -1.28 -9.60 -5.54
C ALA A 100 -1.13 -11.10 -5.79
N PHE A 101 -1.76 -11.58 -6.85
CA PHE A 101 -1.73 -13.00 -7.19
C PHE A 101 -2.07 -13.23 -8.66
N PHE A 102 -1.43 -14.27 -9.22
CA PHE A 102 -1.64 -14.70 -10.58
C PHE A 102 -3.04 -15.25 -10.82
N SER A 103 -3.54 -14.94 -12.01
CA SER A 103 -4.52 -15.72 -12.76
C SER A 103 -4.19 -15.56 -14.24
N THR A 104 -4.88 -16.29 -15.12
CA THR A 104 -4.81 -16.06 -16.57
C THR A 104 -4.85 -14.56 -16.89
N ASP A 105 -3.95 -14.12 -17.78
CA ASP A 105 -3.73 -12.74 -18.24
C ASP A 105 -3.13 -11.75 -17.21
N PHE A 106 -2.78 -12.21 -16.00
CA PHE A 106 -2.15 -11.34 -15.00
C PHE A 106 -0.67 -11.05 -15.35
N PRO A 107 -0.25 -9.78 -15.43
CA PRO A 107 1.10 -9.41 -15.85
C PRO A 107 2.12 -9.54 -14.71
N MET A 108 2.55 -10.77 -14.44
CA MET A 108 3.50 -11.12 -13.36
C MET A 108 4.79 -10.30 -13.38
N ALA A 109 5.37 -10.08 -14.57
CA ALA A 109 6.61 -9.31 -14.71
C ALA A 109 6.44 -7.85 -14.26
N LYS A 110 5.34 -7.21 -14.66
CA LYS A 110 5.01 -5.82 -14.25
C LYS A 110 4.74 -5.74 -12.75
N ALA A 111 4.01 -6.72 -12.20
CA ALA A 111 3.78 -6.80 -10.76
C ALA A 111 5.09 -6.97 -9.97
N TYR A 112 6.04 -7.75 -10.48
CA TYR A 112 7.37 -7.89 -9.88
C TYR A 112 8.17 -6.59 -9.93
N THR A 113 8.12 -5.85 -11.04
CA THR A 113 8.72 -4.51 -11.17
C THR A 113 8.12 -3.52 -10.17
N TYR A 114 6.79 -3.45 -10.06
CA TYR A 114 6.09 -2.62 -9.07
C TYR A 114 6.59 -2.89 -7.63
N ILE A 115 6.74 -4.17 -7.28
CA ILE A 115 7.21 -4.60 -5.95
C ILE A 115 8.65 -4.17 -5.70
N LYS A 116 9.53 -4.27 -6.70
CA LYS A 116 10.92 -3.79 -6.57
C LYS A 116 10.98 -2.28 -6.35
N LEU A 117 10.13 -1.55 -7.07
CA LEU A 117 10.11 -0.09 -7.07
C LEU A 117 9.56 0.48 -5.76
N TYR A 118 8.47 -0.09 -5.23
CA TYR A 118 7.75 0.48 -4.08
C TYR A 118 7.83 -0.31 -2.79
N LYS A 119 8.34 -1.55 -2.84
CA LYS A 119 8.59 -2.41 -1.68
C LYS A 119 7.41 -2.46 -0.67
N PRO A 120 6.16 -2.66 -1.13
CA PRO A 120 5.03 -2.79 -0.20
C PRO A 120 5.15 -4.05 0.65
N PHE A 121 4.43 -4.11 1.76
CA PHE A 121 4.25 -5.36 2.48
C PHE A 121 3.46 -6.36 1.62
N LEU A 122 4.06 -7.52 1.38
CA LEU A 122 3.44 -8.60 0.63
C LEU A 122 2.86 -9.63 1.58
N LEU A 123 1.58 -9.95 1.41
CA LEU A 123 0.97 -11.08 2.11
C LEU A 123 1.45 -12.42 1.52
N ASN A 124 1.41 -12.51 0.19
CA ASN A 124 1.91 -13.63 -0.58
C ASN A 124 3.03 -13.12 -1.49
N SER A 125 4.10 -13.89 -1.62
CA SER A 125 5.21 -13.55 -2.52
C SER A 125 4.76 -13.68 -3.97
N ILE A 126 4.79 -12.58 -4.74
CA ILE A 126 4.67 -12.64 -6.21
C ILE A 126 5.84 -13.42 -6.82
N LEU A 127 7.05 -13.21 -6.27
CA LEU A 127 8.26 -13.86 -6.77
C LEU A 127 8.13 -15.39 -6.76
N LEU A 128 7.61 -15.97 -5.68
CA LEU A 128 7.52 -17.42 -5.54
C LEU A 128 6.28 -18.03 -6.20
N GLN A 129 5.36 -17.23 -6.76
CA GLN A 129 4.27 -17.76 -7.59
C GLN A 129 4.79 -18.31 -8.92
N TYR A 130 5.94 -17.84 -9.42
CA TYR A 130 6.60 -18.43 -10.60
C TYR A 130 6.91 -19.93 -10.42
N LEU A 131 7.12 -20.39 -9.18
CA LEU A 131 7.36 -21.81 -8.90
C LEU A 131 6.13 -22.70 -9.14
N LEU A 132 4.93 -22.10 -9.15
CA LEU A 132 3.66 -22.81 -9.28
C LEU A 132 3.28 -23.08 -10.73
N PHE A 133 3.94 -22.46 -11.72
CA PHE A 133 3.60 -22.62 -13.14
C PHE A 133 4.07 -23.94 -13.75
N ASP A 134 5.08 -24.56 -13.16
CA ASP A 134 5.58 -25.87 -13.57
C ASP A 134 5.44 -26.88 -12.43
N ARG A 135 4.72 -27.96 -12.70
CA ARG A 135 4.45 -29.02 -11.72
C ARG A 135 5.75 -29.70 -11.28
N ARG A 136 6.76 -29.83 -12.15
CA ARG A 136 8.06 -30.44 -11.81
C ARG A 136 8.76 -29.62 -10.73
N VAL A 137 8.76 -28.30 -10.88
CA VAL A 137 9.34 -27.36 -9.91
C VAL A 137 8.60 -27.43 -8.58
N THR A 138 7.26 -27.40 -8.62
CA THR A 138 6.43 -27.51 -7.43
C THR A 138 6.70 -28.82 -6.67
N LEU A 139 6.69 -29.94 -7.39
CA LEU A 139 6.90 -31.28 -6.84
C LEU A 139 8.32 -31.46 -6.29
N CYS A 140 9.35 -30.98 -7.00
CA CYS A 140 10.73 -30.99 -6.53
C CYS A 140 10.89 -30.24 -5.20
N LEU A 141 10.26 -29.07 -5.07
CA LEU A 141 10.26 -28.32 -3.81
C LEU A 141 9.49 -29.04 -2.70
N LEU A 142 8.36 -29.70 -3.01
CA LEU A 142 7.61 -30.50 -2.05
C LEU A 142 8.46 -31.65 -1.48
N ASP A 143 9.21 -32.37 -2.33
CA ASP A 143 10.13 -33.42 -1.89
C ASP A 143 11.18 -32.85 -0.95
N LYS A 144 11.79 -31.72 -1.33
CA LYS A 144 12.86 -31.08 -0.56
C LYS A 144 12.40 -30.68 0.85
N ILE A 145 11.14 -30.27 1.01
CA ILE A 145 10.58 -29.86 2.30
C ILE A 145 9.92 -31.02 3.07
N GLY A 146 9.94 -32.24 2.53
CA GLY A 146 9.39 -33.43 3.19
C GLY A 146 7.86 -33.46 3.23
N VAL A 147 7.21 -32.97 2.17
CA VAL A 147 5.76 -33.11 1.99
C VAL A 147 5.48 -34.31 1.08
N ASP A 148 4.73 -35.28 1.59
CA ASP A 148 4.41 -36.49 0.86
C ASP A 148 3.54 -36.17 -0.37
N THR A 149 3.92 -36.77 -1.49
CA THR A 149 3.26 -36.68 -2.80
C THR A 149 3.16 -38.08 -3.42
N PRO A 150 2.29 -38.32 -4.41
CA PRO A 150 2.28 -39.58 -5.14
C PRO A 150 3.65 -39.94 -5.73
N GLU A 151 3.95 -41.23 -5.73
CA GLU A 151 5.08 -41.78 -6.49
C GLU A 151 4.93 -41.41 -7.96
N ARG A 152 6.02 -40.97 -8.60
CA ARG A 152 5.98 -40.40 -9.94
C ARG A 152 7.19 -40.71 -10.80
N LEU A 153 6.96 -40.71 -12.11
CA LEU A 153 7.95 -40.66 -13.17
C LEU A 153 7.74 -39.38 -13.99
N ILE A 154 8.83 -38.75 -14.43
CA ILE A 154 8.77 -37.49 -15.21
C ILE A 154 9.25 -37.81 -16.62
N ALA A 155 8.36 -37.69 -17.60
CA ALA A 155 8.69 -37.75 -19.02
C ALA A 155 9.11 -36.35 -19.49
N GLN A 156 10.40 -36.04 -19.40
CA GLN A 156 10.94 -34.75 -19.79
C GLN A 156 11.45 -34.79 -21.24
N ARG A 157 10.63 -34.27 -22.17
CA ARG A 157 10.94 -34.19 -23.61
C ARG A 157 11.49 -32.80 -24.01
N ASP A 158 11.13 -31.78 -23.25
CA ASP A 158 11.65 -30.41 -23.35
C ASP A 158 13.03 -30.23 -22.68
N SER A 159 13.58 -29.01 -22.70
CA SER A 159 14.86 -28.65 -22.07
C SER A 159 14.78 -28.41 -20.55
N GLY A 160 13.71 -28.86 -19.89
CA GLY A 160 13.45 -28.60 -18.48
C GLY A 160 12.61 -27.34 -18.24
N PRO A 161 12.23 -27.09 -16.97
CA PRO A 161 11.44 -25.93 -16.60
C PRO A 161 12.26 -24.63 -16.72
N GLN A 162 11.67 -23.60 -17.32
CA GLN A 162 12.24 -22.26 -17.34
C GLN A 162 11.92 -21.55 -16.01
N VAL A 163 12.72 -21.83 -14.98
CA VAL A 163 12.53 -21.24 -13.64
C VAL A 163 12.94 -19.77 -13.66
N PHE A 164 12.07 -18.88 -13.18
CA PHE A 164 12.40 -17.47 -13.07
C PHE A 164 13.59 -17.26 -12.13
N LYS A 165 14.72 -16.77 -12.65
CA LYS A 165 16.01 -16.77 -11.95
C LYS A 165 15.97 -16.18 -10.54
N PRO A 166 15.32 -15.04 -10.28
CA PRO A 166 15.25 -14.51 -8.92
C PRO A 166 14.49 -15.42 -7.95
N ALA A 167 13.54 -16.24 -8.42
CA ALA A 167 12.81 -17.20 -7.60
C ALA A 167 13.69 -18.40 -7.28
N GLU A 168 14.47 -18.88 -8.27
CA GLU A 168 15.47 -19.91 -8.07
C GLU A 168 16.55 -19.46 -7.06
N ASP A 169 17.10 -18.25 -7.19
CA ASP A 169 18.13 -17.75 -6.27
C ASP A 169 17.62 -17.70 -4.82
N PHE A 170 16.35 -17.35 -4.62
CA PHE A 170 15.71 -17.41 -3.31
C PHE A 170 15.68 -18.84 -2.76
N ILE A 171 15.29 -19.80 -3.60
CA ILE A 171 15.22 -21.21 -3.23
C ILE A 171 16.61 -21.78 -2.94
N LEU A 172 17.59 -21.52 -3.81
CA LEU A 172 18.98 -21.92 -3.62
C LEU A 172 19.54 -21.36 -2.31
N LYS A 173 19.30 -20.08 -2.02
CA LYS A 173 19.77 -19.46 -0.77
C LYS A 173 19.14 -20.10 0.46
N LYS A 174 17.82 -20.33 0.44
CA LYS A 174 17.03 -20.78 1.61
C LYS A 174 17.13 -22.28 1.85
N TYR A 175 17.09 -23.09 0.79
CA TYR A 175 17.01 -24.54 0.85
C TYR A 175 18.27 -25.26 0.36
N LYS A 176 19.28 -24.52 -0.11
CA LYS A 176 20.56 -25.04 -0.56
C LYS A 176 20.41 -26.13 -1.64
N PHE A 177 19.50 -25.89 -2.58
CA PHE A 177 19.31 -26.75 -3.75
C PHE A 177 18.96 -25.93 -4.99
N SER A 178 19.47 -26.36 -6.15
CA SER A 178 19.26 -25.73 -7.44
C SER A 178 18.13 -26.45 -8.17
N LEU A 179 17.08 -25.72 -8.57
CA LEU A 179 15.93 -26.31 -9.27
C LEU A 179 16.30 -26.68 -10.71
N SER A 180 17.05 -25.81 -11.39
CA SER A 180 17.44 -26.03 -12.78
C SER A 180 18.40 -27.20 -12.92
N GLU A 181 19.33 -27.39 -11.98
CA GLU A 181 20.25 -28.55 -12.00
C GLU A 181 19.49 -29.88 -11.83
N VAL A 182 18.56 -29.94 -10.87
CA VAL A 182 17.76 -31.15 -10.60
C VAL A 182 16.86 -31.51 -11.78
N LEU A 183 16.43 -30.51 -12.56
CA LEU A 183 15.46 -30.66 -13.64
C LEU A 183 16.09 -30.40 -15.03
N ALA A 184 17.42 -30.50 -15.16
CA ALA A 184 18.13 -30.22 -16.42
C ALA A 184 18.03 -31.38 -17.43
N GLU A 185 18.06 -32.62 -16.93
CA GLU A 185 18.22 -33.78 -17.80
C GLU A 185 16.92 -34.17 -18.51
N LYS A 186 17.02 -34.33 -19.84
CA LYS A 186 15.95 -34.95 -20.63
C LYS A 186 15.87 -36.43 -20.30
N SER A 187 14.66 -36.97 -20.35
CA SER A 187 14.49 -38.42 -20.32
C SER A 187 15.15 -39.04 -21.55
N LYS A 188 15.99 -40.05 -21.31
CA LYS A 188 16.75 -40.78 -22.34
C LYS A 188 15.84 -41.76 -23.07
N SER A 189 14.92 -42.40 -22.35
CA SER A 189 13.93 -43.32 -22.91
C SER A 189 12.57 -43.14 -22.25
N ILE A 190 11.52 -43.11 -23.08
CA ILE A 190 10.12 -43.08 -22.65
C ILE A 190 9.37 -44.03 -23.58
N GLU A 191 8.93 -45.17 -23.06
CA GLU A 191 8.27 -46.21 -23.85
C GLU A 191 7.13 -46.86 -23.08
N MET A 192 6.13 -47.34 -23.81
CA MET A 192 5.17 -48.30 -23.28
C MET A 192 5.79 -49.69 -23.45
N VAL A 193 6.09 -50.37 -22.34
CA VAL A 193 6.68 -51.73 -22.36
C VAL A 193 5.65 -52.74 -22.85
N ASP A 194 4.40 -52.53 -22.45
CA ASP A 194 3.23 -53.29 -22.84
C ASP A 194 2.00 -52.38 -22.82
N ARG A 195 0.79 -52.95 -22.87
CA ARG A 195 -0.46 -52.18 -22.86
C ARG A 195 -0.69 -51.41 -21.56
N ASP A 196 -0.15 -51.86 -20.44
CA ASP A 196 -0.44 -51.38 -19.09
C ASP A 196 0.77 -50.78 -18.35
N THR A 197 1.98 -50.89 -18.90
CA THR A 197 3.21 -50.47 -18.22
C THR A 197 3.98 -49.43 -19.02
N ILE A 198 4.24 -48.27 -18.41
CA ILE A 198 5.16 -47.25 -18.94
C ILE A 198 6.53 -47.43 -18.29
N ARG A 199 7.61 -47.26 -19.09
CA ARG A 199 8.99 -47.20 -18.61
C ARG A 199 9.63 -45.86 -18.99
N ILE A 200 10.21 -45.18 -18.00
CA ILE A 200 10.94 -43.93 -18.18
C ILE A 200 12.30 -44.08 -17.50
N ASP A 201 13.38 -43.94 -18.28
CA ASP A 201 14.76 -44.05 -17.81
C ASP A 201 15.02 -45.33 -16.98
N GLY A 202 14.47 -46.46 -17.44
CA GLY A 202 14.61 -47.77 -16.80
C GLY A 202 13.68 -48.02 -15.61
N LYS A 203 12.86 -47.03 -15.19
CA LYS A 203 11.88 -47.18 -14.11
C LYS A 203 10.49 -47.41 -14.68
N GLU A 204 9.77 -48.37 -14.12
CA GLU A 204 8.46 -48.79 -14.60
C GLU A 204 7.32 -48.31 -13.70
N MET A 205 6.16 -48.03 -14.31
CA MET A 205 4.91 -47.76 -13.62
C MET A 205 3.76 -48.48 -14.34
N VAL A 206 3.03 -49.31 -13.60
CA VAL A 206 1.88 -50.06 -14.11
C VAL A 206 0.60 -49.28 -13.87
N LYS A 207 -0.34 -49.36 -14.81
CA LYS A 207 -1.69 -48.81 -14.67
C LYS A 207 -2.42 -49.42 -13.45
N PRO A 208 -3.28 -48.66 -12.76
CA PRO A 208 -3.69 -47.31 -13.11
C PRO A 208 -2.67 -46.23 -12.74
N PHE A 209 -2.53 -45.23 -13.61
CA PHE A 209 -1.70 -44.04 -13.36
C PHE A 209 -2.35 -42.78 -13.90
N VAL A 210 -1.93 -41.64 -13.35
CA VAL A 210 -2.38 -40.30 -13.72
C VAL A 210 -1.29 -39.60 -14.52
N GLU A 211 -1.61 -39.09 -15.69
CA GLU A 211 -0.72 -38.29 -16.53
C GLU A 211 -1.13 -36.82 -16.45
N LYS A 212 -0.22 -35.98 -15.93
CA LYS A 212 -0.41 -34.54 -15.81
C LYS A 212 0.55 -33.81 -16.77
N PRO A 213 0.08 -32.83 -17.55
CA PRO A 213 0.98 -31.91 -18.25
C PRO A 213 1.92 -31.21 -17.27
N VAL A 214 3.17 -30.96 -17.65
CA VAL A 214 4.13 -30.24 -16.78
C VAL A 214 3.68 -28.81 -16.46
N ALA A 215 2.93 -28.16 -17.35
CA ALA A 215 2.33 -26.86 -17.10
C ALA A 215 1.15 -26.98 -16.12
N SER A 216 1.21 -26.27 -15.00
CA SER A 216 0.16 -26.35 -13.96
C SER A 216 -1.19 -25.79 -14.39
N GLU A 217 -1.20 -24.82 -15.30
CA GLU A 217 -2.41 -24.22 -15.86
C GLU A 217 -3.09 -25.10 -16.92
N ASP A 218 -2.39 -26.11 -17.44
CA ASP A 218 -3.01 -27.14 -18.28
C ASP A 218 -3.69 -28.18 -17.38
N HIS A 219 -5.01 -28.21 -17.47
CA HIS A 219 -5.88 -29.09 -16.68
C HIS A 219 -6.31 -30.34 -17.45
N ASN A 220 -5.71 -30.64 -18.60
CA ASN A 220 -5.95 -31.87 -19.37
C ASN A 220 -5.22 -33.06 -18.74
N ILE A 221 -5.72 -33.49 -17.58
CA ILE A 221 -5.16 -34.59 -16.78
C ILE A 221 -5.84 -35.89 -17.20
N TYR A 222 -5.05 -36.91 -17.55
CA TYR A 222 -5.58 -38.20 -18.02
C TYR A 222 -5.33 -39.28 -16.97
N ILE A 223 -6.26 -40.22 -16.86
CA ILE A 223 -6.15 -41.38 -15.98
C ILE A 223 -6.29 -42.61 -16.85
N TYR A 224 -5.27 -43.46 -16.83
CA TYR A 224 -5.22 -44.68 -17.61
C TYR A 224 -5.56 -45.84 -16.68
N TYR A 225 -6.53 -46.67 -17.06
CA TYR A 225 -6.90 -47.84 -16.27
C TYR A 225 -6.25 -49.10 -16.83
N HIS A 226 -5.96 -50.06 -15.95
CA HIS A 226 -5.36 -51.32 -16.35
C HIS A 226 -6.37 -52.12 -17.20
N SER A 227 -5.88 -52.85 -18.20
CA SER A 227 -6.70 -53.78 -19.00
C SER A 227 -7.53 -54.77 -18.16
N SER A 228 -7.02 -55.24 -17.01
CA SER A 228 -7.73 -56.12 -16.06
C SER A 228 -8.93 -55.45 -15.37
N GLN A 229 -8.97 -54.12 -15.37
CA GLN A 229 -10.07 -53.31 -14.83
C GLN A 229 -11.01 -52.81 -15.95
N GLY A 230 -10.92 -53.37 -17.16
CA GLY A 230 -11.69 -52.95 -18.33
C GLY A 230 -10.95 -51.96 -19.25
N GLY A 231 -9.75 -51.51 -18.87
CA GLY A 231 -8.95 -50.58 -19.67
C GLY A 231 -9.58 -49.20 -19.84
N GLY A 232 -9.17 -48.47 -20.88
CA GLY A 232 -9.69 -47.14 -21.18
C GLY A 232 -8.92 -46.01 -20.51
N VAL A 233 -9.29 -44.79 -20.91
CA VAL A 233 -8.72 -43.53 -20.39
C VAL A 233 -9.84 -42.59 -19.97
N ARG A 234 -9.72 -42.01 -18.77
CA ARG A 234 -10.56 -40.89 -18.34
C ARG A 234 -9.80 -39.59 -18.50
N LYS A 235 -10.33 -38.70 -19.34
CA LYS A 235 -9.78 -37.36 -19.59
C LYS A 235 -10.50 -36.34 -18.72
N LEU A 236 -9.79 -35.73 -17.78
CA LEU A 236 -10.30 -34.62 -16.98
C LEU A 236 -10.15 -33.33 -17.78
N PHE A 237 -11.08 -32.39 -17.55
CA PHE A 237 -11.04 -31.06 -18.13
C PHE A 237 -11.64 -30.05 -17.17
N ARG A 238 -11.35 -28.77 -17.42
CA ARG A 238 -11.96 -27.68 -16.64
C ARG A 238 -13.48 -27.75 -16.78
N LYS A 239 -14.18 -27.75 -15.64
CA LYS A 239 -15.63 -28.00 -15.57
C LYS A 239 -16.44 -27.22 -16.61
N ILE A 240 -17.26 -27.95 -17.37
CA ILE A 240 -18.26 -27.39 -18.29
C ILE A 240 -19.62 -27.93 -17.84
N GLY A 241 -20.46 -27.05 -17.27
CA GLY A 241 -21.75 -27.43 -16.68
C GLY A 241 -21.60 -28.40 -15.49
N ASN A 242 -22.10 -29.64 -15.66
CA ASN A 242 -22.06 -30.70 -14.65
C ASN A 242 -20.98 -31.75 -14.90
N ARG A 243 -20.17 -31.58 -15.96
CA ARG A 243 -19.12 -32.52 -16.33
C ARG A 243 -17.74 -31.98 -15.97
N SER A 244 -16.88 -32.86 -15.47
CA SER A 244 -15.47 -32.58 -15.17
C SER A 244 -14.49 -33.60 -15.75
N SER A 245 -15.01 -34.68 -16.35
CA SER A 245 -14.22 -35.67 -17.08
C SER A 245 -15.09 -36.45 -18.06
N GLN A 246 -14.44 -37.17 -18.98
CA GLN A 246 -15.07 -38.10 -19.92
C GLN A 246 -14.23 -39.37 -20.02
N PHE A 247 -14.88 -40.53 -20.07
CA PHE A 247 -14.25 -41.83 -20.21
C PHE A 247 -14.25 -42.28 -21.67
N TYR A 248 -13.15 -42.89 -22.11
CA TYR A 248 -12.91 -43.39 -23.44
C TYR A 248 -12.41 -44.84 -23.33
N PRO A 249 -13.27 -45.85 -23.57
CA PRO A 249 -12.93 -47.25 -23.32
C PRO A 249 -11.84 -47.80 -24.27
N ASP A 250 -11.80 -47.30 -25.51
CA ASP A 250 -10.92 -47.84 -26.55
C ASP A 250 -9.51 -47.23 -26.53
N LEU A 251 -9.28 -46.21 -25.71
CA LEU A 251 -7.98 -45.57 -25.58
C LEU A 251 -7.12 -46.28 -24.53
N TYR A 252 -5.82 -46.39 -24.79
CA TYR A 252 -4.86 -46.91 -23.82
C TYR A 252 -3.45 -46.27 -23.95
N GLU A 253 -3.16 -45.62 -25.08
CA GLU A 253 -1.86 -45.03 -25.39
C GLU A 253 -1.67 -43.67 -24.71
N ILE A 254 -0.47 -43.46 -24.19
CA ILE A 254 -0.06 -42.21 -23.53
C ILE A 254 0.18 -41.07 -24.53
N ARG A 255 0.24 -39.83 -24.05
CA ARG A 255 0.61 -38.70 -24.92
C ARG A 255 2.12 -38.67 -25.15
N THR A 256 2.50 -38.59 -26.43
CA THR A 256 3.90 -38.51 -26.88
C THR A 256 4.37 -37.07 -27.08
N GLU A 257 3.47 -36.16 -27.45
CA GLU A 257 3.78 -34.76 -27.68
C GLU A 257 3.72 -33.94 -26.39
N GLY A 258 4.85 -33.33 -26.02
CA GLY A 258 5.01 -32.54 -24.79
C GLY A 258 5.60 -33.34 -23.62
N SER A 259 5.84 -32.67 -22.49
CA SER A 259 6.36 -33.29 -21.27
C SER A 259 5.24 -33.56 -20.27
N PHE A 260 5.31 -34.69 -19.56
CA PHE A 260 4.27 -35.11 -18.62
C PHE A 260 4.84 -35.69 -17.33
N ILE A 261 4.03 -35.68 -16.28
CA ILE A 261 4.29 -36.34 -15.01
C ILE A 261 3.30 -37.49 -14.89
N TYR A 262 3.83 -38.71 -14.74
CA TYR A 262 3.07 -39.92 -14.49
C TYR A 262 3.10 -40.21 -13.00
N GLU A 263 1.96 -40.12 -12.34
CA GLU A 263 1.81 -40.40 -10.91
C GLU A 263 1.03 -41.70 -10.71
N LYS A 264 1.44 -42.50 -9.74
CA LYS A 264 0.68 -43.69 -9.35
C LYS A 264 -0.74 -43.29 -8.95
N PHE A 265 -1.73 -43.95 -9.53
CA PHE A 265 -3.11 -43.72 -9.15
C PHE A 265 -3.39 -44.36 -7.79
N TYR A 266 -4.01 -43.60 -6.90
CA TYR A 266 -4.47 -44.10 -5.62
C TYR A 266 -5.98 -43.91 -5.55
N ASP A 267 -6.70 -44.98 -5.22
CA ASP A 267 -8.11 -44.86 -4.86
C ASP A 267 -8.18 -44.25 -3.46
N ALA A 268 -8.67 -43.01 -3.37
CA ALA A 268 -8.81 -42.32 -2.10
C ALA A 268 -9.88 -43.01 -1.25
N ASN A 269 -9.74 -42.96 0.08
CA ASN A 269 -10.82 -43.41 0.96
C ASN A 269 -12.10 -42.63 0.59
N ASP A 270 -13.19 -43.35 0.29
CA ASP A 270 -14.46 -42.80 -0.16
C ASP A 270 -14.40 -41.98 -1.47
N SER A 271 -13.28 -42.06 -2.21
CA SER A 271 -13.14 -41.49 -3.55
C SER A 271 -13.37 -39.96 -3.58
N VAL A 272 -12.86 -39.27 -2.54
CA VAL A 272 -12.95 -37.81 -2.36
C VAL A 272 -11.59 -37.12 -2.40
N ASP A 273 -11.57 -35.90 -2.94
CA ASP A 273 -10.41 -35.01 -2.83
C ASP A 273 -10.56 -34.12 -1.60
N VAL A 274 -9.51 -33.95 -0.79
CA VAL A 274 -9.46 -32.96 0.30
C VAL A 274 -8.91 -31.64 -0.26
N LYS A 275 -9.72 -30.58 -0.23
CA LYS A 275 -9.30 -29.21 -0.54
C LYS A 275 -8.92 -28.48 0.72
N ILE A 276 -7.72 -27.93 0.75
CA ILE A 276 -7.17 -27.24 1.92
C ILE A 276 -6.93 -25.78 1.57
N TYR A 277 -7.29 -24.89 2.48
CA TYR A 277 -7.18 -23.43 2.36
C TYR A 277 -6.50 -22.87 3.61
N THR A 278 -5.30 -22.32 3.45
CA THR A 278 -4.48 -21.82 4.55
C THR A 278 -4.70 -20.34 4.81
N LEU A 279 -4.59 -19.94 6.08
CA LEU A 279 -4.43 -18.54 6.50
C LEU A 279 -3.17 -18.47 7.37
N GLY A 280 -2.03 -18.32 6.70
CA GLY A 280 -0.71 -18.46 7.32
C GLY A 280 -0.39 -19.91 7.66
N SER A 281 0.65 -20.10 8.48
CA SER A 281 1.13 -21.42 8.89
C SER A 281 0.26 -22.10 9.95
N ASN A 282 -0.58 -21.33 10.66
CA ASN A 282 -1.21 -21.79 11.91
C ASN A 282 -2.68 -22.15 11.76
N TYR A 283 -3.32 -21.78 10.64
CA TYR A 283 -4.72 -22.08 10.40
C TYR A 283 -4.93 -22.62 8.99
N SER A 284 -5.71 -23.69 8.90
CA SER A 284 -6.16 -24.28 7.65
C SER A 284 -7.62 -24.67 7.78
N TYR A 285 -8.41 -24.34 6.76
CA TYR A 285 -9.74 -24.87 6.55
C TYR A 285 -9.66 -25.99 5.53
N ALA A 286 -10.39 -27.08 5.74
CA ALA A 286 -10.43 -28.18 4.79
C ALA A 286 -11.85 -28.67 4.53
N GLU A 287 -12.11 -29.04 3.29
CA GLU A 287 -13.37 -29.61 2.84
C GLU A 287 -13.14 -30.72 1.82
N THR A 288 -13.94 -31.76 1.86
CA THR A 288 -13.93 -32.84 0.87
C THR A 288 -14.92 -32.54 -0.24
N ARG A 289 -14.62 -33.05 -1.43
CA ARG A 289 -15.53 -33.09 -2.58
C ARG A 289 -15.40 -34.43 -3.28
N LYS A 290 -16.44 -34.84 -4.02
CA LYS A 290 -16.35 -36.01 -4.90
C LYS A 290 -15.20 -35.82 -5.90
N SER A 291 -14.35 -36.82 -6.00
CA SER A 291 -13.24 -36.79 -6.94
C SER A 291 -13.75 -36.86 -8.39
N PRO A 292 -13.18 -36.08 -9.33
CA PRO A 292 -13.59 -36.11 -10.74
C PRO A 292 -13.27 -37.44 -11.45
N VAL A 293 -12.57 -38.36 -10.76
CA VAL A 293 -12.05 -39.62 -11.29
C VAL A 293 -13.08 -40.75 -11.35
N ILE A 294 -14.21 -40.62 -10.63
CA ILE A 294 -15.25 -41.65 -10.54
C ILE A 294 -16.06 -41.73 -11.83
N ASP A 295 -17.00 -40.79 -12.02
CA ASP A 295 -17.92 -40.73 -13.16
C ASP A 295 -17.81 -39.42 -13.94
N GLY A 296 -17.11 -38.42 -13.40
CA GLY A 296 -17.01 -37.08 -13.97
C GLY A 296 -18.25 -36.21 -13.73
N ILE A 297 -19.21 -36.65 -12.92
CA ILE A 297 -20.44 -35.93 -12.59
C ILE A 297 -20.21 -35.13 -11.31
N VAL A 298 -20.42 -33.82 -11.41
CA VAL A 298 -20.37 -32.91 -10.26
C VAL A 298 -21.66 -33.05 -9.45
N LEU A 299 -21.56 -33.57 -8.22
CA LEU A 299 -22.68 -33.61 -7.29
C LEU A 299 -23.06 -32.20 -6.86
N ARG A 300 -24.34 -31.85 -7.00
CA ARG A 300 -24.89 -30.55 -6.59
C ARG A 300 -26.00 -30.74 -5.55
N ASN A 301 -26.10 -29.78 -4.64
CA ASN A 301 -27.22 -29.70 -3.70
C ASN A 301 -28.47 -29.09 -4.36
N SER A 302 -29.57 -29.03 -3.61
CA SER A 302 -30.84 -28.43 -4.07
C SER A 302 -30.73 -26.98 -4.54
N ALA A 303 -29.71 -26.23 -4.07
CA ALA A 303 -29.41 -24.88 -4.50
C ALA A 303 -28.45 -24.80 -5.72
N GLY A 304 -28.17 -25.94 -6.37
CA GLY A 304 -27.29 -26.02 -7.54
C GLY A 304 -25.79 -25.84 -7.23
N LYS A 305 -25.37 -25.82 -5.97
CA LYS A 305 -23.96 -25.69 -5.57
C LYS A 305 -23.30 -27.06 -5.44
N GLU A 306 -22.03 -27.16 -5.81
CA GLU A 306 -21.23 -28.39 -5.61
C GLU A 306 -21.25 -28.82 -4.14
N VAL A 307 -21.55 -30.09 -3.90
CA VAL A 307 -21.59 -30.68 -2.55
C VAL A 307 -20.17 -30.74 -1.98
N ARG A 308 -20.01 -30.22 -0.76
CA ARG A 308 -18.75 -30.22 -0.01
C ARG A 308 -19.02 -30.54 1.45
N PHE A 309 -18.10 -31.27 2.09
CA PHE A 309 -18.20 -31.59 3.51
C PHE A 309 -16.97 -31.07 4.24
N VAL A 310 -17.16 -30.37 5.35
CA VAL A 310 -16.04 -29.90 6.17
C VAL A 310 -15.30 -31.11 6.74
N THR A 311 -13.97 -31.08 6.70
CA THR A 311 -13.12 -32.12 7.30
C THR A 311 -12.02 -31.49 8.15
N LYS A 312 -11.58 -32.20 9.19
CA LYS A 312 -10.50 -31.75 10.05
C LYS A 312 -9.17 -32.31 9.55
N LEU A 313 -8.12 -31.50 9.62
CA LEU A 313 -6.76 -31.95 9.32
C LEU A 313 -6.11 -32.58 10.54
N ASN A 314 -5.42 -33.70 10.35
CA ASN A 314 -4.58 -34.31 11.39
C ASN A 314 -3.26 -33.51 11.57
N LYS A 315 -2.46 -33.85 12.59
CA LYS A 315 -1.20 -33.12 12.89
C LYS A 315 -0.20 -33.14 11.72
N LYS A 316 -0.11 -34.24 10.98
CA LYS A 316 0.79 -34.38 9.81
C LYS A 316 0.33 -33.47 8.66
N GLU A 317 -0.97 -33.43 8.39
CA GLU A 317 -1.57 -32.59 7.36
C GLU A 317 -1.47 -31.09 7.69
N GLN A 318 -1.63 -30.73 8.98
CA GLN A 318 -1.38 -29.36 9.45
C GLN A 318 0.10 -28.96 9.26
N LYS A 319 1.02 -29.89 9.54
CA LYS A 319 2.45 -29.68 9.27
C LYS A 319 2.71 -29.48 7.76
N PHE A 320 2.08 -30.24 6.88
CA PHE A 320 2.16 -30.02 5.44
C PHE A 320 1.69 -28.62 5.04
N ALA A 321 0.54 -28.17 5.54
CA ALA A 321 0.05 -26.81 5.30
C ALA A 321 1.07 -25.74 5.76
N SER A 322 1.66 -25.90 6.96
CA SER A 322 2.69 -25.00 7.47
C SER A 322 3.96 -24.99 6.61
N LEU A 323 4.42 -26.16 6.14
CA LEU A 323 5.60 -26.30 5.30
C LEU A 323 5.36 -25.66 3.92
N ILE A 324 4.23 -25.94 3.29
CA ILE A 324 3.85 -25.39 1.97
C ILE A 324 3.76 -23.86 2.04
N THR A 325 3.03 -23.31 3.02
CA THR A 325 2.88 -21.85 3.16
C THR A 325 4.22 -21.16 3.36
N SER A 326 5.13 -21.77 4.11
CA SER A 326 6.47 -21.24 4.38
C SER A 326 7.43 -21.38 3.20
N ALA A 327 7.33 -22.46 2.42
CA ALA A 327 8.19 -22.75 1.28
C ALA A 327 7.86 -21.88 0.07
N PHE A 328 6.58 -21.85 -0.30
CA PHE A 328 6.10 -21.05 -1.42
C PHE A 328 5.85 -19.59 -1.03
N SER A 329 6.04 -19.24 0.25
CA SER A 329 5.72 -17.92 0.83
C SER A 329 4.33 -17.42 0.43
N GLN A 330 3.37 -18.35 0.40
CA GLN A 330 1.96 -18.10 0.14
C GLN A 330 1.22 -18.27 1.47
N ARG A 331 0.94 -17.17 2.18
CA ARG A 331 0.19 -17.24 3.45
C ARG A 331 -1.25 -17.67 3.20
N ILE A 332 -1.87 -17.11 2.19
CA ILE A 332 -3.17 -17.55 1.68
C ILE A 332 -2.91 -18.51 0.53
N CYS A 333 -3.11 -19.81 0.76
CA CYS A 333 -2.79 -20.84 -0.20
C CYS A 333 -3.89 -21.90 -0.26
N GLY A 334 -4.26 -22.33 -1.46
CA GLY A 334 -5.10 -23.48 -1.72
C GLY A 334 -4.28 -24.64 -2.27
N PHE A 335 -4.51 -25.85 -1.77
CA PHE A 335 -3.89 -27.06 -2.30
C PHE A 335 -4.82 -28.27 -2.12
N ASP A 336 -4.60 -29.29 -2.95
CA ASP A 336 -5.39 -30.52 -2.97
C ASP A 336 -4.58 -31.70 -2.43
N MET A 337 -5.26 -32.60 -1.74
CA MET A 337 -4.65 -33.74 -1.06
C MET A 337 -5.56 -34.97 -1.13
N LEU A 338 -4.95 -36.15 -1.20
CA LEU A 338 -5.63 -37.45 -1.09
C LEU A 338 -5.32 -38.09 0.25
N ARG A 339 -6.31 -38.79 0.81
CA ARG A 339 -6.16 -39.67 1.97
C ARG A 339 -6.32 -41.11 1.52
N VAL A 340 -5.29 -41.93 1.72
CA VAL A 340 -5.23 -43.31 1.27
C VAL A 340 -4.74 -44.16 2.43
N GLY A 341 -5.65 -44.92 3.04
CA GLY A 341 -5.39 -45.58 4.32
C GLY A 341 -4.92 -44.56 5.38
N ASN A 342 -3.71 -44.75 5.91
CA ASN A 342 -3.09 -43.86 6.90
C ASN A 342 -2.14 -42.80 6.30
N ARG A 343 -2.08 -42.69 4.96
CA ARG A 343 -1.24 -41.71 4.27
C ARG A 343 -2.06 -40.54 3.77
N SER A 344 -1.48 -39.35 3.85
CA SER A 344 -1.99 -38.13 3.24
C SER A 344 -0.96 -37.66 2.22
N MET A 345 -1.38 -37.40 0.99
CA MET A 345 -0.47 -37.06 -0.12
C MET A 345 -0.98 -35.82 -0.84
N VAL A 346 -0.14 -34.80 -0.99
CA VAL A 346 -0.46 -33.58 -1.73
C VAL A 346 -0.38 -33.87 -3.22
N ILE A 347 -1.40 -33.46 -3.97
CA ILE A 347 -1.52 -33.77 -5.41
C ILE A 347 -1.49 -32.52 -6.29
N ASP A 348 -1.74 -31.33 -5.74
CA ASP A 348 -1.74 -30.07 -6.47
C ASP A 348 -1.61 -28.87 -5.53
N ILE A 349 -0.85 -27.84 -5.92
CA ILE A 349 -0.77 -26.56 -5.20
C ILE A 349 -1.24 -25.44 -6.13
N ASN A 350 -2.29 -24.74 -5.74
CA ASN A 350 -2.93 -23.71 -6.56
C ASN A 350 -2.41 -22.29 -6.27
N GLY A 351 -1.74 -22.07 -5.14
CA GLY A 351 -1.42 -20.71 -4.68
C GLY A 351 -2.67 -19.99 -4.17
N TRP A 352 -2.89 -18.73 -4.56
CA TRP A 352 -3.96 -17.90 -3.98
C TRP A 352 -5.36 -18.50 -4.16
N SER A 353 -6.04 -18.78 -3.04
CA SER A 353 -7.39 -19.34 -3.07
C SER A 353 -8.19 -19.06 -1.80
N PHE A 354 -9.49 -18.82 -1.96
CA PHE A 354 -10.43 -18.62 -0.86
C PHE A 354 -11.56 -19.65 -0.90
N VAL A 355 -12.03 -20.01 0.30
CA VAL A 355 -13.26 -20.81 0.48
C VAL A 355 -14.46 -20.05 -0.05
N LYS A 356 -15.44 -20.77 -0.61
CA LYS A 356 -16.64 -20.17 -1.21
C LYS A 356 -17.85 -20.43 -0.32
N GLY A 357 -18.61 -19.38 -0.03
CA GLY A 357 -19.90 -19.46 0.68
C GLY A 357 -19.81 -19.77 2.17
N ASN A 358 -18.66 -19.57 2.80
CA ASN A 358 -18.46 -19.79 4.23
C ASN A 358 -18.18 -18.46 4.95
N ASP A 359 -19.16 -17.96 5.71
CA ASP A 359 -19.09 -16.66 6.37
C ASP A 359 -18.10 -16.62 7.54
N GLU A 360 -18.01 -17.72 8.30
CA GLU A 360 -17.05 -17.88 9.38
C GLU A 360 -15.61 -17.80 8.84
N TYR A 361 -15.35 -18.45 7.70
CA TYR A 361 -14.08 -18.36 7.01
C TYR A 361 -13.77 -16.93 6.56
N TYR A 362 -14.74 -16.18 6.00
CA TYR A 362 -14.52 -14.78 5.60
C TYR A 362 -14.18 -13.89 6.78
N SER A 363 -14.89 -14.05 7.90
CA SER A 363 -14.62 -13.33 9.13
C SER A 363 -13.23 -13.66 9.69
N ARG A 364 -12.83 -14.93 9.65
CA ARG A 364 -11.49 -15.37 10.09
C ARG A 364 -10.39 -14.87 9.15
N ALA A 365 -10.60 -14.91 7.84
CA ALA A 365 -9.67 -14.41 6.84
C ALA A 365 -9.43 -12.89 6.99
N ALA A 366 -10.50 -12.10 7.15
CA ALA A 366 -10.39 -10.66 7.38
C ALA A 366 -9.61 -10.35 8.68
N LYS A 367 -9.92 -11.05 9.79
CA LYS A 367 -9.17 -10.90 11.06
C LYS A 367 -7.70 -11.28 10.91
N TYR A 368 -7.40 -12.35 10.17
CA TYR A 368 -6.03 -12.77 9.91
C TYR A 368 -5.24 -11.73 9.10
N LEU A 369 -5.88 -11.16 8.07
CA LEU A 369 -5.31 -10.08 7.25
C LEU A 369 -5.04 -8.83 8.10
N ASP A 370 -6.03 -8.36 8.87
CA ASP A 370 -5.88 -7.22 9.80
C ASP A 370 -4.72 -7.47 10.79
N SER A 371 -4.61 -8.67 11.35
CA SER A 371 -3.50 -9.03 12.23
C SER A 371 -2.13 -8.95 11.53
N CYS A 372 -2.03 -9.45 10.29
CA CYS A 372 -0.79 -9.36 9.51
C CYS A 372 -0.40 -7.91 9.20
N PHE A 373 -1.37 -7.11 8.78
CA PHE A 373 -1.18 -5.71 8.39
C PHE A 373 -0.85 -4.83 9.60
N THR A 374 -1.56 -5.02 10.71
CA THR A 374 -1.31 -4.32 11.98
C THR A 374 0.08 -4.66 12.52
N LYS A 375 0.50 -5.94 12.50
CA LYS A 375 1.87 -6.33 12.89
C LYS A 375 2.93 -5.65 12.03
N TYR A 376 2.75 -5.61 10.71
CA TYR A 376 3.65 -4.90 9.81
C TYR A 376 3.71 -3.40 10.13
N ALA A 377 2.55 -2.77 10.35
CA ALA A 377 2.46 -1.36 10.71
C ALA A 377 3.24 -1.05 11.99
N HIS A 378 3.08 -1.88 13.03
CA HIS A 378 3.82 -1.76 14.28
C HIS A 378 5.32 -1.95 14.08
N SER A 379 5.76 -2.99 13.35
CA SER A 379 7.19 -3.21 13.09
C SER A 379 7.81 -2.04 12.34
N ARG A 380 7.12 -1.50 11.32
CA ARG A 380 7.59 -0.32 10.57
C ARG A 380 7.66 0.91 11.46
N TRP A 381 6.65 1.14 12.30
CA TRP A 381 6.65 2.23 13.28
C TRP A 381 7.87 2.10 14.21
N VAL A 382 8.06 0.95 14.87
CA VAL A 382 9.22 0.72 15.76
C VAL A 382 10.54 0.92 15.03
N SER A 383 10.71 0.36 13.81
CA SER A 383 11.92 0.56 13.02
C SER A 383 12.15 2.02 12.63
N SER A 384 11.11 2.83 12.44
CA SER A 384 11.24 4.27 12.21
C SER A 384 11.69 5.04 13.45
N PHE A 385 11.40 4.56 14.67
CA PHE A 385 11.93 5.14 15.92
C PHE A 385 13.36 4.69 16.24
N VAL A 386 13.73 3.46 15.87
CA VAL A 386 15.07 2.89 16.15
C VAL A 386 16.09 3.30 15.10
N ASN A 387 15.70 3.39 13.81
CA ASN A 387 16.58 3.75 12.70
C ASN A 387 16.35 5.19 12.22
N VAL A 388 16.50 6.16 13.13
CA VAL A 388 16.43 7.60 12.80
C VAL A 388 17.59 8.03 11.87
N THR A 389 18.67 7.26 11.81
CA THR A 389 19.87 7.56 11.02
C THR A 389 19.90 6.98 9.60
N GLU A 390 19.06 5.99 9.25
CA GLU A 390 19.15 5.29 7.94
C GLU A 390 17.90 5.34 7.05
N ASN A 391 16.77 5.91 7.51
CA ASN A 391 15.53 5.95 6.72
C ASN A 391 15.38 7.18 5.79
N LEU A 392 16.48 7.81 5.37
CA LEU A 392 16.48 8.95 4.44
C LEU A 392 16.23 8.59 2.96
N SER A 393 15.96 7.32 2.62
CA SER A 393 15.93 6.86 1.22
C SER A 393 14.58 6.29 0.71
N LEU A 394 13.50 6.35 1.49
CA LEU A 394 12.18 5.86 1.05
C LEU A 394 11.05 6.86 1.31
N GLU A 395 11.19 8.10 0.84
CA GLU A 395 10.13 9.10 0.96
C GLU A 395 9.96 9.94 -0.31
N SER A 396 9.35 9.35 -1.34
CA SER A 396 8.98 10.04 -2.59
C SER A 396 7.66 10.83 -2.51
N ASP A 397 6.96 10.80 -1.36
CA ASP A 397 5.77 11.63 -1.11
C ASP A 397 6.09 13.10 -0.77
N TYR A 398 7.38 13.49 -0.78
CA TYR A 398 7.84 14.83 -0.38
C TYR A 398 7.82 15.88 -1.50
N LYS A 399 7.51 15.51 -2.75
CA LYS A 399 7.65 16.47 -3.87
C LYS A 399 6.69 17.66 -3.81
N ASN A 400 5.55 17.57 -3.12
CA ASN A 400 4.52 18.63 -3.11
C ASN A 400 4.13 19.13 -1.70
N ARG A 401 5.01 19.01 -0.69
CA ARG A 401 4.80 19.69 0.61
C ARG A 401 5.96 20.60 0.93
N TRP A 402 5.64 21.82 1.36
CA TRP A 402 6.57 22.67 2.09
C TRP A 402 7.02 21.91 3.33
N VAL A 403 8.28 21.50 3.34
CA VAL A 403 8.89 20.72 4.42
C VAL A 403 9.93 21.62 5.07
N LEU A 404 9.83 21.80 6.40
CA LEU A 404 10.84 22.49 7.19
C LEU A 404 12.18 21.74 7.02
N LYS A 405 13.07 22.26 6.18
CA LYS A 405 14.34 21.59 5.83
C LYS A 405 15.38 21.63 6.95
N GLY A 406 15.16 22.47 7.93
CA GLY A 406 16.02 22.61 9.10
C GLY A 406 15.43 23.62 10.06
N TYR A 407 15.67 23.39 11.34
CA TYR A 407 15.36 24.33 12.40
C TYR A 407 16.68 24.65 13.09
N PHE A 408 17.15 25.88 12.90
CA PHE A 408 18.32 26.38 13.60
C PHE A 408 17.83 27.14 14.82
N SER A 409 17.97 26.53 16.00
CA SER A 409 17.81 27.24 17.26
C SER A 409 19.17 27.56 17.84
N VAL A 410 19.44 28.85 18.02
CA VAL A 410 20.62 29.33 18.72
C VAL A 410 20.20 29.59 20.17
N CYS A 411 20.42 28.60 21.03
CA CYS A 411 20.26 28.77 22.47
C CYS A 411 21.53 29.40 23.03
N ARG A 412 21.50 30.71 23.31
CA ARG A 412 22.53 31.37 24.12
C ARG A 412 22.11 31.27 25.58
N HIS A 413 22.95 30.71 26.44
CA HIS A 413 22.86 30.97 27.87
C HIS A 413 23.32 32.41 28.08
N ALA A 414 22.36 33.32 28.24
CA ALA A 414 22.68 34.63 28.75
C ALA A 414 22.52 34.54 30.27
N ASP A 415 23.63 34.56 31.01
CA ASP A 415 23.64 35.02 32.42
C ASP A 415 23.35 36.52 32.46
N ARG A 416 22.30 36.95 31.77
CA ARG A 416 21.83 38.32 31.74
C ARG A 416 20.32 38.23 31.86
N THR A 417 19.82 38.91 32.89
CA THR A 417 18.39 39.13 33.07
C THR A 417 17.79 39.60 31.73
N PRO A 418 16.65 39.06 31.28
CA PRO A 418 16.09 39.45 29.99
C PRO A 418 15.72 40.94 29.99
N LYS A 419 16.32 41.72 29.07
CA LYS A 419 15.97 43.12 28.85
C LYS A 419 14.63 43.19 28.11
N GLN A 420 13.64 43.82 28.71
CA GLN A 420 12.34 44.05 28.08
C GLN A 420 12.38 45.36 27.26
N LYS A 421 11.65 45.39 26.15
CA LYS A 421 11.51 46.58 25.30
C LYS A 421 10.10 46.66 24.74
N ALA A 422 9.53 47.85 24.74
CA ALA A 422 8.31 48.18 24.02
C ALA A 422 8.64 49.21 22.93
N LYS A 423 7.96 49.13 21.79
CA LYS A 423 8.22 49.95 20.61
C LYS A 423 6.92 50.48 20.05
N TRP A 424 6.90 51.76 19.74
CA TRP A 424 5.79 52.46 19.09
C TRP A 424 6.33 53.28 17.94
N SER A 425 5.48 53.53 16.96
CA SER A 425 5.80 54.22 15.72
C SER A 425 4.71 55.26 15.50
N LEU A 426 5.02 56.54 15.77
CA LEU A 426 4.03 57.62 15.75
C LEU A 426 4.67 58.96 15.41
N PHE A 427 3.87 59.96 15.05
CA PHE A 427 4.35 61.33 14.84
C PHE A 427 3.82 62.26 15.93
N SER A 428 4.70 63.00 16.61
CA SER A 428 4.37 64.05 17.58
C SER A 428 5.46 65.13 17.54
N SER A 429 5.05 66.40 17.41
CA SER A 429 5.93 67.57 17.42
C SER A 429 6.73 67.69 18.72
N GLU A 430 6.10 67.36 19.84
CA GLU A 430 6.63 67.42 21.19
C GLU A 430 7.67 66.32 21.44
N LEU A 431 7.55 65.18 20.74
CA LEU A 431 8.58 64.13 20.79
C LEU A 431 9.71 64.40 19.79
N VAL A 432 9.41 65.05 18.65
CA VAL A 432 10.43 65.49 17.67
C VAL A 432 11.42 66.45 18.32
N SER A 433 11.00 67.32 19.24
CA SER A 433 11.88 68.31 19.88
C SER A 433 13.02 67.72 20.71
N PHE A 434 12.97 66.42 21.04
CA PHE A 434 14.07 65.72 21.73
C PHE A 434 15.20 65.30 20.77
N LEU A 435 14.99 65.37 19.46
CA LEU A 435 15.99 65.02 18.47
C LEU A 435 16.94 66.22 18.22
N PRO A 436 18.26 66.05 18.35
CA PRO A 436 19.20 67.14 18.09
C PRO A 436 19.34 67.45 16.59
N ASP A 437 19.10 66.46 15.72
CA ASP A 437 19.06 66.60 14.27
C ASP A 437 18.03 65.61 13.67
N PRO A 438 17.30 65.95 12.58
CA PRO A 438 16.25 65.11 11.98
C PRO A 438 16.70 63.72 11.49
N LYS A 439 18.01 63.45 11.42
CA LYS A 439 18.56 62.15 11.02
C LYS A 439 19.22 61.39 12.18
N SER A 440 19.37 62.02 13.34
CA SER A 440 20.07 61.45 14.49
C SER A 440 19.12 60.70 15.41
N GLU A 441 19.60 59.62 16.02
CA GLU A 441 18.89 58.93 17.10
C GLU A 441 19.31 59.49 18.45
N VAL A 442 18.37 59.68 19.38
CA VAL A 442 18.65 60.09 20.77
C VAL A 442 18.30 58.99 21.75
N VAL A 443 19.08 58.86 22.82
CA VAL A 443 18.83 57.91 23.91
C VAL A 443 18.82 58.64 25.25
N LEU A 444 17.63 58.77 25.85
CA LEU A 444 17.40 59.35 27.16
C LEU A 444 17.63 58.28 28.24
N ARG A 445 18.47 58.58 29.22
CA ARG A 445 18.89 57.62 30.26
C ARG A 445 18.77 58.18 31.67
N LYS A 446 18.91 59.49 31.85
CA LYS A 446 18.83 60.12 33.17
C LYS A 446 17.37 60.19 33.60
N HIS A 447 17.11 60.07 34.90
CA HIS A 447 15.75 60.13 35.42
C HIS A 447 15.06 61.46 35.08
N SER A 448 15.79 62.59 35.14
CA SER A 448 15.28 63.91 34.72
C SER A 448 14.82 63.93 33.25
N GLU A 449 15.63 63.37 32.34
CA GLU A 449 15.28 63.29 30.91
C GLU A 449 14.04 62.42 30.66
N LEU A 450 13.83 61.39 31.48
CA LEU A 450 12.63 60.53 31.40
C LEU A 450 11.38 61.25 31.91
N VAL A 451 11.51 62.07 32.95
CA VAL A 451 10.42 62.93 33.46
C VAL A 451 10.06 64.01 32.43
N ASP A 452 11.06 64.62 31.80
CA ASP A 452 10.85 65.61 30.74
C ASP A 452 10.15 64.98 29.53
N PHE A 453 10.58 63.77 29.14
CA PHE A 453 9.96 63.01 28.07
C PHE A 453 8.52 62.61 28.40
N MET A 454 8.25 62.16 29.64
CA MET A 454 6.88 61.88 30.10
C MET A 454 5.99 63.12 29.98
N SER A 455 6.50 64.28 30.38
CA SER A 455 5.78 65.54 30.28
C SER A 455 5.45 65.90 28.84
N ALA A 456 6.35 65.59 27.89
CA ALA A 456 6.10 65.78 26.46
C ALA A 456 5.08 64.79 25.89
N VAL A 457 5.05 63.55 26.39
CA VAL A 457 4.01 62.56 26.04
C VAL A 457 2.64 63.04 26.54
N ASN A 458 2.54 63.54 27.77
CA ASN A 458 1.29 64.09 28.30
C ASN A 458 0.80 65.30 27.51
N ARG A 459 1.70 66.23 27.16
CA ARG A 459 1.35 67.34 26.25
C ARG A 459 0.87 66.83 24.90
N SER A 460 1.54 65.85 24.31
CA SER A 460 1.11 65.25 23.03
C SER A 460 -0.29 64.64 23.10
N ILE A 461 -0.66 64.04 24.24
CA ILE A 461 -2.00 63.49 24.46
C ILE A 461 -3.05 64.61 24.48
N GLU A 462 -2.71 65.77 25.05
CA GLU A 462 -3.59 66.95 25.11
C GLU A 462 -3.72 67.70 23.78
N THR A 463 -2.65 67.76 22.97
CA THR A 463 -2.61 68.52 21.70
C THR A 463 -3.00 67.73 20.46
N ILE A 464 -3.08 66.39 20.51
CA ILE A 464 -3.33 65.61 19.29
C ILE A 464 -4.80 65.62 18.86
N ASP A 465 -5.05 66.35 17.77
CA ASP A 465 -6.34 66.48 17.09
C ASP A 465 -6.74 65.25 16.23
N LYS A 466 -6.00 64.13 16.37
CA LYS A 466 -6.24 62.90 15.60
C LYS A 466 -6.22 61.69 16.52
N LYS A 467 -7.39 61.08 16.72
CA LYS A 467 -7.63 59.77 17.40
C LYS A 467 -6.77 58.57 16.91
N ILE A 468 -5.81 58.79 16.01
CA ILE A 468 -5.01 57.76 15.35
C ILE A 468 -3.86 57.27 16.26
N PHE A 469 -3.14 58.18 16.93
CA PHE A 469 -1.95 57.82 17.74
C PHE A 469 -2.19 57.87 19.26
N LEU A 470 -3.42 58.23 19.69
CA LEU A 470 -3.79 58.30 21.11
C LEU A 470 -3.52 56.98 21.86
N PRO A 471 -3.87 55.78 21.33
CA PRO A 471 -3.59 54.52 22.03
C PRO A 471 -2.09 54.27 22.23
N ASP A 472 -1.26 54.66 21.27
CA ASP A 472 0.19 54.50 21.35
C ASP A 472 0.80 55.45 22.38
N LEU A 473 0.32 56.69 22.47
CA LEU A 473 0.78 57.68 23.45
C LEU A 473 0.35 57.33 24.88
N GLU A 474 -0.90 56.88 25.07
CA GLU A 474 -1.36 56.34 26.36
C GLU A 474 -0.53 55.12 26.77
N SER A 475 -0.24 54.23 25.82
CA SER A 475 0.62 53.06 26.06
C SER A 475 2.06 53.45 26.44
N ILE A 476 2.63 54.51 25.83
CA ILE A 476 3.94 55.05 26.19
C ILE A 476 3.91 55.63 27.61
N ARG A 477 2.90 56.46 27.93
CA ARG A 477 2.72 57.06 29.26
C ARG A 477 2.64 55.97 30.33
N ASP A 478 1.71 55.03 30.17
CA ASP A 478 1.48 53.95 31.13
C ASP A 478 2.73 53.07 31.31
N THR A 479 3.50 52.85 30.24
CA THR A 479 4.77 52.11 30.32
C THR A 479 5.82 52.87 31.09
N LEU A 480 5.97 54.17 30.83
CA LEU A 480 6.96 54.99 31.52
C LEU A 480 6.59 55.20 33.00
N GLU A 481 5.33 55.39 33.35
CA GLU A 481 4.89 55.57 34.74
C GLU A 481 5.27 54.35 35.58
N LYS A 482 5.02 53.15 35.03
CA LYS A 482 5.31 51.88 35.71
C LYS A 482 6.80 51.54 35.76
N LYS A 483 7.63 52.08 34.86
CA LYS A 483 8.99 51.57 34.60
C LYS A 483 10.10 52.62 34.69
N MET A 484 9.83 53.92 34.74
CA MET A 484 10.87 54.96 34.72
C MET A 484 11.82 54.92 35.93
N HIS A 485 11.38 54.35 37.05
CA HIS A 485 12.19 54.14 38.25
C HIS A 485 13.00 52.84 38.22
N PHE A 486 12.78 51.96 37.23
CA PHE A 486 13.51 50.71 37.14
C PHE A 486 14.95 51.00 36.68
N ARG A 487 15.90 50.33 37.33
CA ARG A 487 17.33 50.46 37.00
C ARG A 487 17.58 50.09 35.53
N GLY A 488 18.36 50.92 34.84
CA GLY A 488 18.72 50.70 33.43
C GLY A 488 17.61 51.01 32.41
N THR A 489 16.52 51.68 32.84
CA THR A 489 15.46 52.16 31.96
C THR A 489 15.95 53.29 31.07
N LYS A 490 15.62 53.21 29.77
CA LYS A 490 16.00 54.23 28.78
C LYS A 490 14.96 54.34 27.67
N VAL A 491 14.80 55.54 27.15
CA VAL A 491 13.97 55.82 25.97
C VAL A 491 14.90 56.10 24.80
N GLN A 492 14.70 55.40 23.68
CA GLN A 492 15.42 55.65 22.44
C GLN A 492 14.43 56.14 21.37
N LEU A 493 14.70 57.29 20.77
CA LEU A 493 13.92 57.84 19.67
C LEU A 493 14.69 57.67 18.36
N LYS A 494 14.00 57.14 17.35
CA LYS A 494 14.57 56.96 16.01
C LYS A 494 13.67 57.64 14.98
N PRO A 495 14.09 58.74 14.34
CA PRO A 495 13.28 59.37 13.31
C PRO A 495 13.28 58.55 12.02
N LYS A 496 12.13 58.50 11.34
CA LYS A 496 12.04 58.13 9.92
C LYS A 496 11.95 59.41 9.09
N PHE A 497 13.02 59.66 8.34
CA PHE A 497 13.14 60.84 7.50
C PHE A 497 12.73 60.53 6.06
N ASP A 498 11.79 61.31 5.52
CA ASP A 498 11.38 61.25 4.12
C ASP A 498 12.32 62.13 3.28
N LYS A 499 13.05 61.51 2.34
CA LYS A 499 14.04 62.19 1.50
C LYS A 499 13.40 63.15 0.49
N GLU A 500 12.17 62.89 0.06
CA GLU A 500 11.47 63.72 -0.94
C GLU A 500 10.83 64.93 -0.27
N LYS A 501 10.20 64.73 0.89
CA LYS A 501 9.51 65.79 1.64
C LYS A 501 10.41 66.56 2.61
N LYS A 502 11.68 66.16 2.75
CA LYS A 502 12.67 66.71 3.69
C LYS A 502 12.16 66.88 5.12
N THR A 503 11.24 66.01 5.55
CA THR A 503 10.57 66.10 6.87
C THR A 503 10.55 64.74 7.55
N ILE A 504 10.41 64.75 8.87
CA ILE A 504 10.20 63.52 9.65
C ILE A 504 8.75 63.09 9.44
N THR A 505 8.54 61.85 9.02
CA THR A 505 7.18 61.31 8.82
C THR A 505 6.69 60.52 10.02
N GLU A 506 7.62 59.95 10.79
CA GLU A 506 7.33 59.14 11.96
C GLU A 506 8.54 59.11 12.90
N ILE A 507 8.32 58.96 14.19
CA ILE A 507 9.34 58.64 15.19
C ILE A 507 9.02 57.28 15.79
N GLN A 508 10.02 56.40 15.79
CA GLN A 508 9.98 55.17 16.56
C GLN A 508 10.47 55.43 17.99
N VAL A 509 9.55 55.33 18.96
CA VAL A 509 9.83 55.42 20.39
C VAL A 509 10.10 54.00 20.91
N VAL A 510 11.24 53.81 21.60
CA VAL A 510 11.62 52.52 22.18
C VAL A 510 11.96 52.68 23.65
N VAL A 511 11.05 52.24 24.53
CA VAL A 511 11.30 52.19 25.98
C VAL A 511 11.92 50.82 26.29
N LYS A 512 13.07 50.80 26.95
CA LYS A 512 13.78 49.57 27.33
C LYS A 512 14.05 49.58 28.84
N TRP A 513 13.67 48.53 29.55
CA TRP A 513 13.87 48.40 31.00
C TRP A 513 14.33 46.98 31.36
N GLY A 514 14.94 46.85 32.54
CA GLY A 514 15.53 45.58 32.98
C GLY A 514 16.79 45.19 32.19
N GLY A 515 17.23 43.96 32.43
CA GLY A 515 18.46 43.39 31.89
C GLY A 515 19.75 43.91 32.49
N GLU A 516 19.70 44.26 33.77
CA GLU A 516 20.87 44.35 34.67
C GLU A 516 21.38 42.95 35.02
#